data_AF-X0VKR5-F1
#
_entry.id   AF-X0VKR5-F1
#
_cell.length_a   1.000
_cell.length_b   1.000
_cell.length_c   1.000
_cell.angle_alpha   90.00
_cell.angle_beta   90.00
_cell.angle_gamma   90.00
#
_symmetry.space_group_name_H-M   'P 1'
#
loop_
_entity.id
_entity.type
_entity.pdbx_description
1 polymer ?
#
loop_
_entity_poly.entity_id
_entity_poly.type
_entity_poly.pdbx_seq_one_letter_code
_entity_poly.pdbx_strand_id
1 'polypeptide(L)'
;EKCRIFSKDPLNSPTAEGRTFKDCLEEVPCGLHIIATERHEARRIDRQLRGRTARQGDPGSSRFYLSLEDDLMRLFGSERIIGVMDRLGMEEGQQIEHPMVTRSIETAQKRVEQHNFEIRKHLLEYDNVMNKQRETIYQERQMVLDTPDLKGHILEMVGEVVDEEMRAYVNEEIPPEEWDEEGLQIWLRSKFPIVVSGLSLKDHKPEDVKEDIIRRIEKAYKEKASLIGEPMHEIERMVLLSAVDSHWKDHLYAMDGLREGINLRAYGQR
;
A
#
# COMPACT_ATOMS: atom_id res chain seq x y z
N GLU A 1 29.95 -26.92 28.27
CA GLU A 1 31.12 -26.04 28.36
C GLU A 1 32.12 -26.44 27.26
N LYS A 2 32.23 -25.61 26.23
CA LYS A 2 32.94 -25.86 24.96
C LYS A 2 34.35 -25.24 25.03
N CYS A 3 35.32 -25.78 24.29
CA CYS A 3 36.67 -25.25 24.07
C CYS A 3 36.82 -23.76 24.41
N ARG A 4 37.31 -23.46 25.61
CA ARG A 4 37.80 -22.13 25.99
C ARG A 4 39.30 -22.22 26.09
N ILE A 5 40.01 -21.51 25.22
CA ILE A 5 41.46 -21.42 25.24
C ILE A 5 41.84 -20.33 26.26
N PHE A 6 42.45 -20.74 27.38
CA PHE A 6 43.09 -19.85 28.35
C PHE A 6 44.62 -19.98 28.24
N SER A 7 45.18 -19.89 27.04
CA SER A 7 46.62 -20.05 26.82
C SER A 7 47.21 -18.87 26.05
N LYS A 8 48.43 -18.48 26.44
CA LYS A 8 49.24 -17.46 25.75
C LYS A 8 49.80 -17.95 24.41
N ASP A 9 49.74 -19.26 24.13
CA ASP A 9 50.15 -19.86 22.85
C ASP A 9 49.05 -20.82 22.32
N PRO A 10 48.08 -20.30 21.54
CA PRO A 10 46.88 -21.04 21.12
C PRO A 10 47.16 -22.22 20.17
N LEU A 11 48.29 -22.20 19.45
CA LEU A 11 48.58 -23.15 18.37
C LEU A 11 48.99 -24.53 18.88
N ASN A 12 49.73 -24.56 19.99
CA ASN A 12 50.29 -25.80 20.58
C ASN A 12 49.55 -26.26 21.83
N SER A 13 48.51 -25.55 22.25
CA SER A 13 47.77 -25.88 23.45
C SER A 13 46.75 -27.00 23.14
N PRO A 14 46.79 -28.14 23.86
CA PRO A 14 45.85 -29.22 23.64
C PRO A 14 44.44 -28.82 24.11
N THR A 15 43.44 -29.21 23.34
CA THR A 15 42.02 -29.17 23.75
C THR A 15 41.75 -30.22 24.83
N ALA A 16 40.56 -30.19 25.44
CA ALA A 16 40.15 -31.14 26.49
C ALA A 16 40.21 -32.63 26.05
N GLU A 17 40.30 -32.88 24.75
CA GLU A 17 40.38 -34.22 24.13
C GLU A 17 41.79 -34.56 23.60
N GLY A 18 42.81 -33.77 23.94
CA GLY A 18 44.21 -34.06 23.59
C GLY A 18 44.62 -33.74 22.14
N ARG A 19 43.72 -33.15 21.33
CA ARG A 19 44.04 -32.67 19.98
C ARG A 19 44.58 -31.23 20.03
N THR A 20 45.63 -30.93 19.27
CA THR A 20 46.15 -29.56 19.14
C THR A 20 45.35 -28.75 18.12
N PHE A 21 45.41 -27.43 18.20
CA PHE A 21 44.76 -26.55 17.24
C PHE A 21 45.29 -26.74 15.81
N LYS A 22 46.56 -27.13 15.68
CA LYS A 22 47.19 -27.45 14.40
C LYS A 22 46.61 -28.72 13.76
N ASP A 23 46.34 -29.75 14.55
CA ASP A 23 45.73 -31.00 14.08
C ASP A 23 44.30 -30.76 13.56
N CYS A 24 43.56 -29.84 14.20
CA CYS A 24 42.23 -29.41 13.75
C CYS A 24 42.24 -28.58 12.45
N LEU A 25 43.38 -27.98 12.07
CA LEU A 25 43.54 -27.23 10.83
C LEU A 25 43.90 -28.13 9.63
N GLU A 26 44.50 -29.31 9.88
CA GLU A 26 45.03 -30.20 8.84
C GLU A 26 43.99 -31.25 8.35
N GLU A 27 42.97 -31.65 9.14
CA GLU A 27 42.02 -32.76 8.82
C GLU A 27 40.60 -32.36 8.31
N VAL A 28 40.46 -31.36 7.43
CA VAL A 28 39.17 -30.90 6.80
C VAL A 28 38.27 -30.05 7.74
N PRO A 29 37.55 -29.04 7.21
CA PRO A 29 37.55 -27.70 7.81
C PRO A 29 36.91 -27.74 9.21
N CYS A 30 37.67 -27.47 10.26
CA CYS A 30 37.08 -27.38 11.60
C CYS A 30 35.84 -26.45 11.59
N GLY A 31 34.75 -26.87 12.23
CA GLY A 31 33.50 -26.09 12.34
C GLY A 31 32.35 -26.52 11.42
N LEU A 32 31.30 -25.69 11.33
CA LEU A 32 30.06 -26.06 10.63
C LEU A 32 30.24 -25.94 9.10
N HIS A 33 30.04 -27.02 8.36
CA HIS A 33 29.95 -26.97 6.90
C HIS A 33 28.50 -26.84 6.45
N ILE A 34 28.23 -25.85 5.60
CA ILE A 34 26.89 -25.60 5.05
C ILE A 34 26.88 -25.98 3.58
N ILE A 35 25.96 -26.86 3.24
CA ILE A 35 25.67 -27.25 1.86
C ILE A 35 24.32 -26.64 1.50
N ALA A 36 24.32 -25.76 0.50
CA ALA A 36 23.10 -25.29 -0.13
C ALA A 36 22.93 -26.06 -1.44
N THR A 37 21.83 -26.79 -1.55
CA THR A 37 21.53 -27.63 -2.74
C THR A 37 21.14 -26.79 -3.94
N GLU A 38 20.56 -25.62 -3.69
CA GLU A 38 20.10 -24.66 -4.69
C GLU A 38 20.42 -23.23 -4.22
N ARG A 39 20.17 -22.26 -5.09
CA ARG A 39 20.16 -20.85 -4.72
C ARG A 39 18.76 -20.27 -4.71
N HIS A 40 18.46 -19.50 -3.67
CA HIS A 40 17.23 -18.77 -3.61
C HIS A 40 17.25 -17.58 -4.57
N GLU A 41 16.09 -17.20 -5.10
CA GLU A 41 15.90 -15.93 -5.83
C GLU A 41 16.43 -14.70 -5.08
N ALA A 42 16.30 -14.70 -3.75
CA ALA A 42 16.71 -13.60 -2.88
C ALA A 42 18.05 -13.92 -2.23
N ARG A 43 19.08 -13.15 -2.56
CA ARG A 43 20.45 -13.29 -2.05
C ARG A 43 20.51 -13.15 -0.53
N ARG A 44 19.56 -12.43 0.07
CA ARG A 44 19.44 -12.30 1.53
C ARG A 44 19.26 -13.66 2.21
N ILE A 45 18.47 -14.56 1.65
CA ILE A 45 18.17 -15.88 2.24
C ILE A 45 19.40 -16.79 2.13
N ASP A 46 20.09 -16.77 0.98
CA ASP A 46 21.38 -17.45 0.81
C ASP A 46 22.42 -16.96 1.84
N ARG A 47 22.49 -15.64 2.05
CA ARG A 47 23.38 -15.05 3.07
C ARG A 47 23.00 -15.46 4.49
N GLN A 48 21.71 -15.60 4.79
CA GLN A 48 21.24 -16.10 6.08
C GLN A 48 21.65 -17.56 6.30
N LEU A 49 21.51 -18.41 5.27
CA LEU A 49 21.95 -19.80 5.33
C LEU A 49 23.46 -19.86 5.57
N ARG A 50 24.26 -19.15 4.75
CA ARG A 50 25.71 -19.04 4.93
C ARG A 50 26.10 -18.50 6.31
N GLY A 51 25.38 -17.52 6.84
CA GLY A 51 25.64 -16.90 8.15
C GLY A 51 25.35 -17.80 9.36
N ARG A 52 24.91 -19.05 9.15
CA ARG A 52 24.80 -20.04 10.23
C ARG A 52 26.15 -20.64 10.61
N THR A 53 27.14 -20.60 9.72
CA THR A 53 28.52 -21.02 10.01
C THR A 53 29.40 -19.83 10.38
N ALA A 54 30.61 -20.11 10.88
CA ALA A 54 31.65 -19.15 11.23
C ALA A 54 31.18 -17.99 12.14
N ARG A 55 30.34 -18.31 13.14
CA ARG A 55 29.84 -17.32 14.11
C ARG A 55 30.91 -17.01 15.14
N GLN A 56 31.02 -15.76 15.58
CA GLN A 56 31.98 -15.33 16.61
C GLN A 56 33.45 -15.67 16.29
N GLY A 57 33.79 -15.78 15.01
CA GLY A 57 35.15 -16.14 14.57
C GLY A 57 35.44 -17.64 14.62
N ASP A 58 34.45 -18.49 14.91
CA ASP A 58 34.57 -19.94 14.77
C ASP A 58 34.96 -20.29 13.31
N PRO A 59 35.75 -21.35 13.10
CA PRO A 59 36.04 -21.83 11.76
C PRO A 59 34.75 -22.41 11.13
N GLY A 60 34.67 -22.38 9.80
CA GLY A 60 33.43 -22.74 9.10
C GLY A 60 33.51 -22.57 7.60
N SER A 61 32.67 -23.29 6.86
CA SER A 61 32.66 -23.24 5.40
C SER A 61 31.26 -23.39 4.83
N SER A 62 31.04 -22.86 3.62
CA SER A 62 29.76 -22.97 2.92
C SER A 62 29.99 -23.23 1.43
N ARG A 63 29.24 -24.17 0.85
CA ARG A 63 29.25 -24.46 -0.59
C ARG A 63 27.82 -24.43 -1.13
N PHE A 64 27.64 -23.75 -2.25
CA PHE A 64 26.35 -23.64 -2.93
C PHE A 64 26.43 -24.39 -4.25
N TYR A 65 25.49 -25.31 -4.43
CA TYR A 65 25.25 -26.02 -5.67
C TYR A 65 24.08 -25.37 -6.41
N LEU A 66 24.05 -25.56 -7.72
CA LEU A 66 23.02 -25.04 -8.60
C LEU A 66 22.98 -25.94 -9.84
N SER A 67 21.80 -26.36 -10.25
CA SER A 67 21.55 -26.99 -11.54
C SER A 67 21.08 -25.96 -12.56
N LEU A 68 21.30 -26.25 -13.84
CA LEU A 68 20.74 -25.44 -14.94
C LEU A 68 19.21 -25.61 -15.05
N GLU A 69 18.68 -26.70 -14.50
CA GLU A 69 17.24 -26.99 -14.49
C GLU A 69 16.49 -26.30 -13.34
N ASP A 70 17.23 -25.71 -12.38
CA ASP A 70 16.63 -25.05 -11.22
C ASP A 70 15.84 -23.79 -11.64
N ASP A 71 14.80 -23.44 -10.88
CA ASP A 71 13.87 -22.35 -11.21
C ASP A 71 14.57 -21.00 -11.45
N LEU A 72 15.63 -20.69 -10.69
CA LEU A 72 16.43 -19.48 -10.89
C LEU A 72 17.04 -19.43 -12.29
N MET A 73 17.56 -20.57 -12.76
CA MET A 73 18.18 -20.70 -14.08
C MET A 73 17.12 -20.83 -15.18
N ARG A 74 16.00 -21.48 -14.91
CA ARG A 74 14.88 -21.59 -15.85
C ARG A 74 14.24 -20.24 -16.18
N LEU A 75 14.07 -19.38 -15.18
CA LEU A 75 13.40 -18.09 -15.34
C LEU A 75 14.36 -16.97 -15.77
N PHE A 76 15.64 -17.04 -15.36
CA PHE A 76 16.58 -15.92 -15.51
C PHE A 76 17.98 -16.33 -16.01
N GLY A 77 18.21 -17.62 -16.22
CA GLY A 77 19.37 -18.13 -16.95
C GLY A 77 19.23 -17.74 -18.41
N SER A 78 19.81 -16.59 -18.76
CA SER A 78 19.77 -16.09 -20.13
C SER A 78 20.20 -17.16 -21.14
N GLU A 79 19.63 -17.15 -22.36
CA GLU A 79 20.10 -17.95 -23.50
C GLU A 79 21.63 -17.87 -23.70
N ARG A 80 22.24 -16.74 -23.30
CA ARG A 80 23.69 -16.53 -23.33
C ARG A 80 24.48 -17.47 -22.41
N ILE A 81 23.94 -17.94 -21.28
CA ILE A 81 24.64 -18.87 -20.39
C ILE A 81 24.62 -20.27 -21.01
N ILE A 82 23.47 -20.69 -21.53
CA ILE A 82 23.30 -21.94 -22.27
C ILE A 82 24.25 -21.96 -23.48
N GLY A 83 24.23 -20.91 -24.31
CA GLY A 83 25.09 -20.83 -25.49
C GLY A 83 26.59 -20.69 -25.21
N VAL A 84 27.00 -20.28 -24.01
CA VAL A 84 28.40 -20.30 -23.58
C VAL A 84 28.81 -21.71 -23.13
N MET A 85 27.91 -22.45 -22.46
CA MET A 85 28.16 -23.84 -22.07
C MET A 85 28.22 -24.78 -23.26
N ASP A 86 27.33 -24.60 -24.25
CA ASP A 86 27.35 -25.35 -25.51
C ASP A 86 28.68 -25.15 -26.27
N ARG A 87 29.21 -23.92 -26.28
CA ARG A 87 30.51 -23.61 -26.92
C ARG A 87 31.72 -24.14 -26.15
N LEU A 88 31.59 -24.30 -24.83
CA LEU A 88 32.65 -24.85 -23.99
C LEU A 88 32.72 -26.39 -24.09
N GLY A 89 31.76 -27.04 -24.74
CA GLY A 89 31.77 -28.48 -24.98
C GLY A 89 31.76 -29.31 -23.69
N MET A 90 31.06 -28.82 -22.66
CA MET A 90 31.02 -29.48 -21.35
C MET A 90 30.13 -30.73 -21.41
N GLU A 91 30.64 -31.85 -20.88
CA GLU A 91 29.91 -33.13 -20.85
C GLU A 91 28.94 -33.19 -19.66
N GLU A 92 27.85 -33.95 -19.80
CA GLU A 92 26.90 -34.20 -18.71
C GLU A 92 27.62 -34.79 -17.48
N GLY A 93 27.40 -34.18 -16.31
CA GLY A 93 28.00 -34.62 -15.04
C GLY A 93 29.35 -33.96 -14.69
N GLN A 94 29.90 -33.08 -15.53
CA GLN A 94 31.10 -32.32 -15.18
C GLN A 94 30.79 -31.14 -14.24
N GLN A 95 31.62 -30.97 -13.21
CA GLN A 95 31.49 -29.85 -12.28
C GLN A 95 32.00 -28.55 -12.93
N ILE A 96 31.16 -27.52 -12.94
CA ILE A 96 31.48 -26.21 -13.52
C ILE A 96 31.91 -25.26 -12.41
N GLU A 97 33.20 -24.99 -12.28
CA GLU A 97 33.73 -23.94 -11.40
C GLU A 97 34.37 -22.83 -12.23
N HIS A 98 33.58 -21.82 -12.61
CA HIS A 98 34.09 -20.69 -13.37
C HIS A 98 33.62 -19.34 -12.82
N PRO A 99 34.52 -18.37 -12.59
CA PRO A 99 34.15 -17.05 -12.04
C PRO A 99 33.14 -16.26 -12.86
N MET A 100 33.04 -16.50 -14.18
CA MET A 100 32.00 -15.88 -15.02
C MET A 100 30.62 -16.48 -14.75
N VAL A 101 30.53 -17.79 -14.50
CA VAL A 101 29.25 -18.45 -14.20
C VAL A 101 28.73 -17.96 -12.85
N THR A 102 29.59 -17.88 -11.83
CA THR A 102 29.24 -17.28 -10.53
C THR A 102 28.73 -15.85 -10.65
N ARG A 103 29.39 -15.00 -11.45
CA ARG A 103 28.96 -13.61 -11.70
C ARG A 103 27.61 -13.53 -12.43
N SER A 104 27.38 -14.42 -13.39
CA SER A 104 26.11 -14.51 -14.11
C SER A 104 24.96 -14.89 -13.19
N ILE A 105 25.17 -15.84 -12.28
CA ILE A 105 24.18 -16.24 -11.26
C ILE A 105 23.86 -15.06 -10.33
N GLU A 106 24.87 -14.33 -9.86
CA GLU A 106 24.64 -13.13 -9.04
C GLU A 106 23.85 -12.05 -9.79
N THR A 107 24.09 -11.91 -11.09
CA THR A 107 23.36 -10.98 -11.95
C THR A 107 21.91 -11.41 -12.14
N ALA A 108 21.66 -12.72 -12.30
CA ALA A 108 20.32 -13.28 -12.37
C ALA A 108 19.55 -13.01 -11.08
N GLN A 109 20.11 -13.33 -9.90
CA GLN A 109 19.50 -13.03 -8.59
C GLN A 109 19.16 -11.54 -8.45
N LYS A 110 20.08 -10.64 -8.83
CA LYS A 110 19.82 -9.20 -8.77
C LYS A 110 18.67 -8.76 -9.67
N ARG A 111 18.50 -9.38 -10.85
CA ARG A 111 17.35 -9.11 -11.73
C ARG A 111 16.05 -9.60 -11.12
N VAL A 112 16.03 -10.78 -10.50
CA VAL A 112 14.83 -11.29 -9.81
C VAL A 112 14.44 -10.37 -8.67
N GLU A 113 15.40 -9.97 -7.85
CA GLU A 113 15.17 -9.01 -6.76
C GLU A 113 14.63 -7.67 -7.27
N GLN A 114 15.19 -7.16 -8.37
CA GLN A 114 14.72 -5.93 -9.00
C GLN A 114 13.28 -6.06 -9.54
N HIS A 115 12.96 -7.17 -10.20
CA HIS A 115 11.61 -7.45 -10.71
C HIS A 115 10.59 -7.53 -9.57
N ASN A 116 10.90 -8.29 -8.51
CA ASN A 116 10.04 -8.39 -7.32
C ASN A 116 9.91 -7.04 -6.60
N PHE A 117 10.98 -6.23 -6.57
CA PHE A 117 10.95 -4.88 -6.04
C PHE A 117 10.03 -3.97 -6.86
N GLU A 118 10.07 -4.04 -8.19
CA GLU A 118 9.20 -3.26 -9.08
C GLU A 118 7.73 -3.62 -8.89
N ILE A 119 7.39 -4.91 -8.86
CA ILE A 119 6.03 -5.38 -8.55
C ILE A 119 5.57 -4.80 -7.20
N ARG A 120 6.41 -4.92 -6.17
CA ARG A 120 6.07 -4.42 -4.83
C ARG A 120 5.97 -2.90 -4.79
N LYS A 121 6.80 -2.18 -5.54
CA LYS A 121 6.74 -0.71 -5.65
C LYS A 121 5.40 -0.29 -6.23
N HIS A 122 4.95 -0.94 -7.31
CA HIS A 122 3.64 -0.65 -7.88
C HIS A 122 2.50 -0.95 -6.91
N LEU A 123 2.52 -2.10 -6.23
CA LEU A 123 1.53 -2.40 -5.18
C LEU A 123 1.52 -1.33 -4.08
N LEU A 124 2.70 -0.88 -3.63
CA LEU A 124 2.83 0.17 -2.63
C LEU A 124 2.30 1.53 -3.14
N GLU A 125 2.50 1.86 -4.41
CA GLU A 125 1.97 3.08 -5.02
C GLU A 125 0.43 3.10 -4.98
N TYR A 126 -0.22 1.98 -5.31
CA TYR A 126 -1.68 1.83 -5.18
C TYR A 126 -2.13 1.95 -3.72
N ASP A 127 -1.44 1.24 -2.82
CA ASP A 127 -1.74 1.28 -1.39
C ASP A 127 -1.55 2.68 -0.80
N ASN A 128 -0.57 3.46 -1.27
CA ASN A 128 -0.35 4.84 -0.81
C ASN A 128 -1.53 5.76 -1.15
N VAL A 129 -2.12 5.61 -2.34
CA VAL A 129 -3.34 6.36 -2.72
C VAL A 129 -4.49 5.97 -1.80
N MET A 130 -4.71 4.67 -1.61
CA MET A 130 -5.76 4.17 -0.72
C MET A 130 -5.55 4.60 0.73
N ASN A 131 -4.30 4.61 1.21
CA ASN A 131 -3.95 5.02 2.56
C ASN A 131 -4.26 6.50 2.78
N LYS A 132 -3.90 7.39 1.84
CA LYS A 132 -4.18 8.82 1.95
C LYS A 132 -5.69 9.13 1.97
N GLN A 133 -6.45 8.44 1.13
CA GLN A 133 -7.92 8.53 1.15
C GLN A 133 -8.49 8.03 2.49
N ARG A 134 -8.04 6.86 2.96
CA ARG A 134 -8.45 6.29 4.25
C ARG A 134 -8.15 7.22 5.41
N GLU A 135 -6.96 7.80 5.46
CA GLU A 135 -6.58 8.77 6.51
C GLU A 135 -7.54 9.97 6.54
N THR A 136 -7.89 10.51 5.37
CA THR A 136 -8.81 11.66 5.27
C THR A 136 -10.22 11.27 5.76
N ILE A 137 -10.77 10.15 5.28
CA ILE A 137 -12.10 9.69 5.69
C ILE A 137 -12.13 9.35 7.19
N TYR A 138 -11.05 8.78 7.72
CA TYR A 138 -10.99 8.41 9.14
C TYR A 138 -10.82 9.62 10.04
N GLN A 139 -10.16 10.69 9.56
CA GLN A 139 -10.12 11.97 10.26
C GLN A 139 -11.52 12.57 10.38
N GLU A 140 -12.29 12.62 9.30
CA GLU A 140 -13.69 13.07 9.33
C GLU A 140 -14.54 12.21 10.26
N ARG A 141 -14.42 10.88 10.14
CA ARG A 141 -15.14 9.93 11.01
C ARG A 141 -14.80 10.13 12.48
N GLN A 142 -13.54 10.38 12.80
CA GLN A 142 -13.08 10.64 14.16
C GLN A 142 -13.62 11.98 14.68
N MET A 143 -13.60 13.04 13.86
CA MET A 143 -14.20 14.33 14.19
C MET A 143 -15.69 14.18 14.50
N VAL A 144 -16.43 13.42 13.69
CA VAL A 144 -17.84 13.12 13.93
C VAL A 144 -18.06 12.31 15.21
N LEU A 145 -17.11 11.49 15.66
CA LEU A 145 -17.20 10.74 16.92
C LEU A 145 -16.86 11.58 18.15
N ASP A 146 -15.88 12.48 18.04
CA ASP A 146 -15.37 13.25 19.19
C ASP A 146 -16.17 14.54 19.44
N THR A 147 -16.81 15.09 18.40
CA THR A 147 -17.56 16.35 18.51
C THR A 147 -18.89 16.14 19.24
N PRO A 148 -19.16 16.84 20.36
CA PRO A 148 -20.42 16.68 21.10
C PRO A 148 -21.65 17.18 20.35
N ASP A 149 -21.53 18.35 19.69
CA ASP A 149 -22.60 18.98 18.90
C ASP A 149 -22.18 19.12 17.43
N LEU A 150 -22.85 18.38 16.55
CA LEU A 150 -22.55 18.31 15.12
C LEU A 150 -23.33 19.32 14.28
N LYS A 151 -24.27 20.06 14.90
CA LYS A 151 -25.17 20.97 14.17
C LYS A 151 -24.41 21.96 13.30
N GLY A 152 -23.38 22.62 13.85
CA GLY A 152 -22.60 23.62 13.13
C GLY A 152 -21.95 23.03 11.88
N HIS A 153 -21.32 21.86 12.03
CA HIS A 153 -20.68 21.13 10.93
C HIS A 153 -21.70 20.66 9.87
N ILE A 154 -22.88 20.19 10.29
CA ILE A 154 -23.96 19.82 9.36
C ILE A 154 -24.44 21.03 8.56
N LEU A 155 -24.64 22.18 9.19
CA LEU A 155 -25.11 23.38 8.51
C LEU A 155 -24.05 23.95 7.55
N GLU A 156 -22.76 23.79 7.88
CA GLU A 156 -21.66 24.12 6.99
C GLU A 156 -21.69 23.23 5.73
N MET A 157 -21.78 21.91 5.89
CA MET A 157 -21.93 20.97 4.77
C MET A 157 -23.16 21.28 3.92
N VAL A 158 -24.30 21.60 4.54
CA VAL A 158 -25.52 21.99 3.82
C VAL A 158 -25.28 23.29 3.04
N GLY A 159 -24.57 24.26 3.63
CA GLY A 159 -24.22 25.51 2.96
C GLY A 159 -23.34 25.30 1.72
N GLU A 160 -22.41 24.36 1.77
CA GLU A 160 -21.58 23.96 0.62
C GLU A 160 -22.41 23.30 -0.47
N VAL A 161 -23.29 22.35 -0.13
CA VAL A 161 -24.17 21.68 -1.09
C VAL A 161 -25.13 22.68 -1.76
N VAL A 162 -25.69 23.61 -0.99
CA VAL A 162 -26.55 24.67 -1.54
C VAL A 162 -25.74 25.59 -2.46
N ASP A 163 -24.51 25.95 -2.10
CA ASP A 163 -23.64 26.77 -2.95
C ASP A 163 -23.32 26.09 -4.29
N GLU A 164 -22.91 24.83 -4.24
CA GLU A 164 -22.55 24.04 -5.42
C GLU A 164 -23.75 23.91 -6.36
N GLU A 165 -24.92 23.55 -5.82
CA GLU A 165 -26.11 23.39 -6.65
C GLU A 165 -26.63 24.74 -7.16
N MET A 166 -26.57 25.81 -6.36
CA MET A 166 -27.01 27.12 -6.81
C MET A 166 -26.24 27.58 -8.06
N ARG A 167 -24.94 27.25 -8.19
CA ARG A 167 -24.16 27.57 -9.40
C ARG A 167 -24.70 26.90 -10.66
N ALA A 168 -25.40 25.77 -10.54
CA ALA A 168 -26.01 25.10 -11.69
C ALA A 168 -27.27 25.84 -12.21
N TYR A 169 -27.95 26.59 -11.35
CA TYR A 169 -29.20 27.30 -11.67
C TYR A 169 -29.02 28.82 -11.79
N VAL A 170 -28.00 29.35 -11.11
CA VAL A 170 -27.64 30.76 -11.02
C VAL A 170 -26.23 30.89 -11.58
N ASN A 171 -26.15 31.12 -12.90
CA ASN A 171 -24.89 31.36 -13.57
C ASN A 171 -24.66 32.86 -13.71
N GLU A 172 -23.61 33.39 -13.09
CA GLU A 172 -23.22 34.81 -13.17
C GLU A 172 -22.85 35.26 -14.60
N GLU A 173 -22.50 34.32 -15.49
CA GLU A 173 -22.21 34.61 -16.90
C GLU A 173 -23.48 34.86 -17.72
N ILE A 174 -24.65 34.53 -17.18
CA ILE A 174 -25.95 34.61 -17.84
C ILE A 174 -26.79 35.72 -17.18
N PRO A 175 -27.56 36.51 -17.95
CA PRO A 175 -28.45 37.51 -17.37
C PRO A 175 -29.41 36.92 -16.33
N PRO A 176 -29.71 37.61 -15.21
CA PRO A 176 -30.63 37.13 -14.17
C PRO A 176 -32.03 36.74 -14.65
N GLU A 177 -32.44 37.26 -15.80
CA GLU A 177 -33.72 36.95 -16.44
C GLU A 177 -33.82 35.49 -16.91
N GLU A 178 -32.68 34.88 -17.24
CA GLU A 178 -32.52 33.51 -17.74
C GLU A 178 -32.13 32.51 -16.63
N TRP A 179 -32.01 32.95 -15.38
CA TRP A 179 -31.80 32.05 -14.25
C TRP A 179 -32.99 31.11 -14.05
N ASP A 180 -32.70 29.84 -13.78
CA ASP A 180 -33.72 28.79 -13.62
C ASP A 180 -34.20 28.71 -12.16
N GLU A 181 -35.03 29.69 -11.79
CA GLU A 181 -35.67 29.74 -10.47
C GLU A 181 -36.58 28.55 -10.20
N GLU A 182 -37.30 28.10 -11.23
CA GLU A 182 -38.22 26.97 -11.11
C GLU A 182 -37.46 25.68 -10.81
N GLY A 183 -36.36 25.42 -11.53
CA GLY A 183 -35.45 24.30 -11.30
C GLY A 183 -34.88 24.30 -9.88
N LEU A 184 -34.36 25.44 -9.42
CA LEU A 184 -33.83 25.58 -8.06
C LEU A 184 -34.91 25.29 -7.00
N GLN A 185 -36.12 25.83 -7.17
CA GLN A 185 -37.23 25.59 -6.25
C GLN A 185 -37.65 24.11 -6.22
N ILE A 186 -37.67 23.43 -7.36
CA ILE A 186 -37.96 21.99 -7.46
C ILE A 186 -36.89 21.20 -6.71
N TRP A 187 -35.62 21.49 -6.95
CA TRP A 187 -34.51 20.83 -6.27
C TRP A 187 -34.58 21.02 -4.75
N LEU A 188 -34.77 22.26 -4.29
CA LEU A 188 -34.89 22.58 -2.85
C LEU A 188 -36.02 21.80 -2.17
N ARG A 189 -37.20 21.70 -2.80
CA ARG A 189 -38.33 20.91 -2.26
C ARG A 189 -38.05 19.41 -2.24
N SER A 190 -37.25 18.91 -3.17
CA SER A 190 -36.90 17.49 -3.25
C SER A 190 -35.93 17.06 -2.15
N LYS A 191 -35.06 17.99 -1.69
CA LYS A 191 -33.99 17.70 -0.72
C LYS A 191 -34.32 18.15 0.69
N PHE A 192 -35.00 19.29 0.84
CA PHE A 192 -35.22 19.94 2.12
C PHE A 192 -36.71 20.13 2.43
N PRO A 193 -37.16 19.92 3.67
CA PRO A 193 -38.53 20.14 4.08
C PRO A 193 -38.79 21.65 4.35
N ILE A 194 -38.55 22.50 3.35
CA ILE A 194 -38.69 23.96 3.47
C ILE A 194 -39.78 24.50 2.54
N VAL A 195 -40.37 25.62 2.95
CA VAL A 195 -41.27 26.40 2.11
C VAL A 195 -40.43 27.33 1.21
N VAL A 196 -40.44 27.05 -0.09
CA VAL A 196 -39.71 27.85 -1.10
C VAL A 196 -40.53 28.98 -1.71
N SER A 197 -41.82 29.11 -1.34
CA SER A 197 -42.65 30.21 -1.86
C SER A 197 -42.08 31.56 -1.44
N GLY A 198 -42.02 32.49 -2.39
CA GLY A 198 -41.46 33.83 -2.19
C GLY A 198 -39.92 33.89 -2.22
N LEU A 199 -39.26 32.84 -2.71
CA LEU A 199 -37.84 32.89 -3.06
C LEU A 199 -37.73 33.46 -4.49
N SER A 200 -37.44 34.76 -4.62
CA SER A 200 -37.24 35.41 -5.93
C SER A 200 -35.74 35.51 -6.22
N LEU A 201 -35.31 34.92 -7.34
CA LEU A 201 -33.93 35.05 -7.81
C LEU A 201 -33.70 36.39 -8.55
N LYS A 202 -34.77 37.00 -9.06
CA LYS A 202 -34.69 38.16 -9.97
C LYS A 202 -34.52 39.50 -9.25
N ASP A 203 -34.91 39.57 -7.98
CA ASP A 203 -34.90 40.80 -7.18
C ASP A 203 -33.71 40.92 -6.21
N HIS A 204 -32.87 39.88 -6.14
CA HIS A 204 -31.85 39.71 -5.12
C HIS A 204 -30.50 39.28 -5.70
N LYS A 205 -29.42 39.56 -4.97
CA LYS A 205 -28.10 39.01 -5.34
C LYS A 205 -28.05 37.52 -5.02
N PRO A 206 -27.27 36.71 -5.77
CA PRO A 206 -27.11 35.28 -5.50
C PRO A 206 -26.78 34.97 -4.04
N GLU A 207 -25.91 35.77 -3.42
CA GLU A 207 -25.50 35.60 -2.03
C GLU A 207 -26.66 35.83 -1.05
N ASP A 208 -27.50 36.85 -1.30
CA ASP A 208 -28.67 37.13 -0.47
C ASP A 208 -29.68 35.98 -0.54
N VAL A 209 -29.85 35.38 -1.73
CA VAL A 209 -30.73 34.23 -1.93
C VAL A 209 -30.17 33.00 -1.22
N LYS A 210 -28.86 32.75 -1.33
CA LYS A 210 -28.19 31.67 -0.61
C LYS A 210 -28.40 31.80 0.89
N GLU A 211 -28.20 33.00 1.45
CA GLU A 211 -28.42 33.24 2.87
C GLU A 211 -29.89 33.02 3.28
N ASP A 212 -30.86 33.43 2.46
CA ASP A 212 -32.28 33.16 2.75
C ASP A 212 -32.59 31.66 2.74
N ILE A 213 -32.06 30.91 1.77
CA ILE A 213 -32.20 29.44 1.71
C ILE A 213 -31.63 28.80 2.98
N ILE A 214 -30.39 29.14 3.34
CA ILE A 214 -29.73 28.58 4.53
C ILE A 214 -30.52 28.93 5.79
N ARG A 215 -31.02 30.16 5.93
CA ARG A 215 -31.87 30.57 7.05
C ARG A 215 -33.16 29.75 7.13
N ARG A 216 -33.83 29.51 5.99
CA ARG A 216 -35.04 28.66 5.93
C ARG A 216 -34.74 27.22 6.32
N ILE A 217 -33.62 26.65 5.86
CA ILE A 217 -33.19 25.30 6.21
C ILE A 217 -32.86 25.22 7.71
N GLU A 218 -32.11 26.18 8.25
CA GLU A 218 -31.77 26.22 9.68
C GLU A 218 -33.04 26.31 10.54
N LYS A 219 -34.03 27.10 10.11
CA LYS A 219 -35.32 27.20 10.80
C LYS A 219 -36.05 25.86 10.81
N ALA A 220 -36.21 25.21 9.66
CA ALA A 220 -36.86 23.90 9.56
C ALA A 220 -36.12 22.84 10.39
N TYR A 221 -34.80 22.87 10.38
CA TYR A 221 -33.97 22.01 11.21
C TYR A 221 -34.21 22.27 12.71
N LYS A 222 -34.24 23.54 13.16
CA LYS A 222 -34.51 23.91 14.56
C LYS A 222 -35.89 23.44 15.02
N GLU A 223 -36.90 23.62 14.19
CA GLU A 223 -38.27 23.14 14.46
C GLU A 223 -38.26 21.61 14.63
N LYS A 224 -37.63 20.88 13.70
CA LYS A 224 -37.50 19.42 13.80
C LYS A 224 -36.72 18.96 15.04
N ALA A 225 -35.59 19.59 15.34
CA ALA A 225 -34.78 19.29 16.51
C ALA A 225 -35.56 19.52 17.81
N SER A 226 -36.38 20.58 17.88
CA SER A 226 -37.22 20.88 19.05
C SER A 226 -38.32 19.84 19.30
N LEU A 227 -38.83 19.20 18.24
CA LEU A 227 -39.82 18.11 18.35
C LEU A 227 -39.20 16.80 18.84
N ILE A 228 -37.93 16.55 18.51
CA ILE A 228 -37.20 15.33 18.87
C ILE A 228 -36.61 15.43 20.28
N GLY A 229 -36.01 16.58 20.64
CA GLY A 229 -35.36 16.80 21.93
C GLY A 229 -33.93 16.25 21.99
N GLU A 230 -33.49 15.83 23.18
CA GLU A 230 -32.12 15.34 23.46
C GLU A 230 -31.58 14.27 22.48
N PRO A 231 -32.37 13.32 21.96
CA PRO A 231 -31.88 12.31 21.03
C PRO A 231 -31.39 12.85 19.68
N MET A 232 -31.65 14.13 19.35
CA MET A 232 -31.30 14.71 18.06
C MET A 232 -29.79 14.59 17.75
N HIS A 233 -28.92 14.83 18.74
CA HIS A 233 -27.47 14.76 18.55
C HIS A 233 -26.98 13.34 18.24
N GLU A 234 -27.61 12.32 18.82
CA GLU A 234 -27.28 10.92 18.52
C GLU A 234 -27.74 10.54 17.11
N ILE A 235 -28.92 11.04 16.70
CA ILE A 235 -29.47 10.82 15.36
C ILE A 235 -28.55 11.45 14.30
N GLU A 236 -28.10 12.68 14.51
CA GLU A 236 -27.15 13.37 13.62
C GLU A 236 -25.88 12.57 13.41
N ARG A 237 -25.27 12.15 14.52
CA ARG A 237 -24.06 11.35 14.51
C ARG A 237 -24.27 10.03 13.78
N MET A 238 -25.36 9.34 14.08
CA MET A 238 -25.71 8.07 13.43
C MET A 238 -25.88 8.24 11.93
N VAL A 239 -26.60 9.28 11.48
CA VAL A 239 -26.83 9.56 10.06
C VAL A 239 -25.52 9.88 9.35
N LEU A 240 -24.69 10.76 9.90
CA LEU A 240 -23.40 11.12 9.31
C LEU A 240 -22.46 9.93 9.21
N LEU A 241 -22.29 9.18 10.29
CA LEU A 241 -21.42 8.00 10.29
C LEU A 241 -21.93 6.93 9.32
N SER A 242 -23.24 6.70 9.27
CA SER A 242 -23.84 5.75 8.33
C SER A 242 -23.65 6.17 6.89
N ALA A 243 -23.77 7.47 6.58
CA ALA A 243 -23.54 7.99 5.24
C ALA A 243 -22.07 7.85 4.82
N VAL A 244 -21.14 8.28 5.67
CA VAL A 244 -19.69 8.16 5.43
C VAL A 244 -19.29 6.69 5.26
N ASP A 245 -19.70 5.81 6.17
CA ASP A 245 -19.35 4.39 6.12
C ASP A 245 -19.96 3.70 4.89
N SER A 246 -21.15 4.09 4.43
CA SER A 246 -21.76 3.54 3.20
C SER A 246 -21.00 3.99 1.95
N HIS A 247 -20.80 5.30 1.79
CA HIS A 247 -20.09 5.83 0.62
C HIS A 247 -18.63 5.38 0.56
N TRP A 248 -17.98 5.22 1.71
CA TRP A 248 -16.63 4.67 1.76
C TRP A 248 -16.58 3.22 1.29
N LYS A 249 -17.54 2.37 1.69
CA LYS A 249 -17.62 0.98 1.20
C LYS A 249 -17.83 0.94 -0.32
N ASP A 250 -18.76 1.74 -0.84
CA ASP A 250 -19.03 1.81 -2.27
C ASP A 250 -17.78 2.27 -3.05
N HIS A 251 -17.06 3.25 -2.52
CA HIS A 251 -15.78 3.71 -3.08
C HIS A 251 -14.72 2.61 -3.07
N LEU A 252 -14.58 1.85 -1.98
CA LEU A 252 -13.66 0.71 -1.91
C LEU A 252 -13.98 -0.34 -2.99
N TYR A 253 -15.25 -0.69 -3.15
CA TYR A 253 -15.67 -1.61 -4.22
C TYR A 253 -15.37 -1.06 -5.62
N ALA A 254 -15.60 0.23 -5.85
CA ALA A 254 -15.28 0.88 -7.12
C ALA A 254 -13.77 0.88 -7.39
N MET A 255 -12.94 1.14 -6.38
CA MET A 255 -11.48 1.11 -6.50
C MET A 255 -10.95 -0.30 -6.79
N ASP A 256 -11.50 -1.33 -6.15
CA ASP A 256 -11.16 -2.71 -6.45
C ASP A 256 -11.51 -3.07 -7.90
N GLY A 257 -12.71 -2.70 -8.37
CA GLY A 257 -13.13 -2.90 -9.76
C GLY A 257 -12.26 -2.15 -10.78
N LEU A 258 -11.87 -0.91 -10.48
CA LEU A 258 -10.95 -0.13 -11.32
C LEU A 258 -9.57 -0.77 -11.40
N ARG A 259 -9.04 -1.27 -10.28
CA ARG A 259 -7.74 -1.95 -10.25
C ARG A 259 -7.73 -3.18 -11.15
N GLU A 260 -8.79 -3.98 -11.14
CA GLU A 260 -8.94 -5.13 -12.03
C GLU A 260 -9.10 -4.70 -13.50
N GLY A 261 -9.92 -3.68 -13.75
CA GLY A 261 -10.18 -3.17 -15.11
C GLY A 261 -8.97 -2.54 -15.81
N ILE A 262 -8.09 -1.86 -15.08
CA ILE A 262 -6.85 -1.26 -15.63
C ILE A 262 -5.91 -2.35 -16.15
N ASN A 263 -5.76 -3.46 -15.43
CA ASN A 263 -4.92 -4.58 -15.86
C ASN A 263 -5.40 -5.17 -17.20
N LEU A 264 -6.72 -5.25 -17.41
CA LEU A 264 -7.31 -5.73 -18.65
C LEU A 264 -7.12 -4.74 -19.82
N ARG A 265 -7.24 -3.43 -19.57
CA ARG A 265 -7.01 -2.39 -20.60
C ARG A 265 -5.54 -2.31 -21.02
N ALA A 266 -4.61 -2.43 -20.07
CA ALA A 266 -3.18 -2.48 -20.36
C ALA A 266 -2.81 -3.68 -21.25
N TYR A 267 -3.59 -4.78 -21.16
CA TYR A 267 -3.44 -5.95 -22.02
C TYR A 267 -3.97 -5.73 -23.44
N GLY A 268 -5.04 -4.93 -23.60
CA GLY A 268 -5.65 -4.62 -24.91
C GLY A 268 -4.99 -3.49 -25.70
N GLN A 269 -4.12 -2.69 -25.07
CA GLN A 269 -3.31 -1.65 -25.72
C GLN A 269 -1.91 -2.14 -26.15
N ARG A 270 -1.57 -3.41 -25.94
CA ARG A 270 -0.36 -4.06 -26.47
C ARG A 270 -0.67 -4.88 -27.71
#